data_AF-A0A7G1NJ40-F1
#
_entry.id   AF-A0A7G1NJ40-F1
#
_cell.length_a   1.000
_cell.length_b   1.000
_cell.length_c   1.000
_cell.angle_alpha   90.00
_cell.angle_beta   90.00
_cell.angle_gamma   90.00
#
_symmetry.space_group_name_H-M   'P 1'
#
loop_
_entity.id
_entity.type
_entity.pdbx_description
1 polymer ?
#
loop_
_entity_poly.entity_id
_entity_poly.type
_entity_poly.pdbx_seq_one_letter_code
_entity_poly.pdbx_strand_id
1 'polypeptide(L)'
;MTLVRCWAVGIVVLVLTEYVQVTLIHDPLVGPEGVGSFGAALALVHLPNLVCVVLATWAAARVHPQPWRDLPVRHLLAACAVPAAAQVLLLALRPSVLDPAGAAFWMSAVVLLGGCAVGLLLDRLVWTS
;
A
#
# COMPACT_ATOMS: atom_id res chain seq x y z
N MET A 1 5.42 -22.10 -0.12
CA MET A 1 4.52 -21.97 1.04
C MET A 1 4.76 -20.68 1.83
N THR A 2 6.00 -20.38 2.21
CA THR A 2 6.34 -19.22 3.05
C THR A 2 5.93 -17.85 2.49
N LEU A 3 6.26 -17.58 1.22
CA LEU A 3 5.90 -16.32 0.55
C LEU A 3 4.39 -16.16 0.40
N VAL A 4 3.72 -17.24 -0.02
CA VAL A 4 2.25 -17.29 -0.17
C VAL A 4 1.54 -16.90 1.14
N ARG A 5 2.03 -17.37 2.29
CA ARG A 5 1.48 -16.97 3.59
C ARG A 5 1.66 -15.47 3.87
N CYS A 6 2.83 -14.90 3.56
CA CYS A 6 3.09 -13.47 3.75
C CYS A 6 2.18 -12.64 2.85
N TRP A 7 2.02 -13.06 1.60
CA TRP A 7 1.12 -12.42 0.65
C TRP A 7 -0.33 -12.52 1.09
N ALA A 8 -0.78 -13.69 1.57
CA ALA A 8 -2.14 -13.85 2.08
C ALA A 8 -2.43 -12.88 3.22
N VAL A 9 -1.51 -12.73 4.18
CA VAL A 9 -1.65 -11.76 5.28
C VAL A 9 -1.66 -10.33 4.75
N GLY A 10 -0.74 -9.98 3.85
CA GLY A 10 -0.72 -8.67 3.21
C GLY A 10 -2.01 -8.34 2.48
N ILE A 11 -2.59 -9.30 1.75
CA ILE A 11 -3.87 -9.15 1.02
C ILE A 11 -5.01 -8.92 2.00
N VAL A 12 -5.12 -9.75 3.04
CA VAL A 12 -6.19 -9.61 4.04
C VAL A 12 -6.13 -8.23 4.70
N VAL A 13 -4.93 -7.80 5.11
CA VAL A 13 -4.75 -6.49 5.74
C VAL A 13 -5.10 -5.37 4.77
N LEU A 14 -4.57 -5.41 3.54
CA LEU A 14 -4.82 -4.39 2.52
C LEU A 14 -6.32 -4.26 2.23
N VAL A 15 -7.00 -5.38 1.94
CA VAL A 15 -8.43 -5.41 1.63
C VAL A 15 -9.26 -4.86 2.78
N LEU A 16 -8.97 -5.27 4.03
CA LEU A 16 -9.70 -4.77 5.19
C LEU A 16 -9.49 -3.27 5.40
N THR A 17 -8.25 -2.78 5.31
CA THR A 17 -7.95 -1.37 5.51
C THR A 17 -8.50 -0.51 4.38
N GLU A 18 -8.43 -0.98 3.12
CA GLU A 18 -9.02 -0.29 1.98
C GLU A 18 -10.55 -0.27 2.06
N TYR A 19 -11.17 -1.37 2.48
CA TYR A 19 -12.62 -1.41 2.71
C TYR A 19 -13.03 -0.36 3.76
N VAL A 20 -12.33 -0.32 4.89
CA VAL A 20 -12.56 0.70 5.94
C VAL A 20 -12.34 2.12 5.39
N GLN A 21 -11.27 2.34 4.63
CA GLN A 21 -11.00 3.63 4.01
C GLN A 21 -12.14 4.04 3.06
N VAL A 22 -12.59 3.14 2.18
CA VAL A 22 -13.67 3.45 1.23
C VAL A 22 -14.95 3.77 1.98
N THR A 23 -15.37 2.89 2.90
CA THR A 23 -16.66 3.01 3.57
C THR A 23 -16.71 4.15 4.58
N LEU A 24 -15.62 4.43 5.31
CA LEU A 24 -15.63 5.43 6.40
C LEU A 24 -15.01 6.77 6.02
N ILE A 25 -14.17 6.83 4.97
CA ILE A 25 -13.47 8.05 4.59
C ILE A 25 -13.94 8.50 3.21
N HIS A 26 -13.81 7.64 2.20
CA HIS A 26 -14.05 8.04 0.81
C HIS A 26 -15.53 8.34 0.55
N ASP A 27 -16.42 7.36 0.75
CA ASP A 27 -17.85 7.50 0.46
C ASP A 27 -18.53 8.66 1.22
N PRO A 28 -18.29 8.87 2.52
CA PRO A 28 -18.96 9.95 3.25
C PRO A 28 -18.35 11.35 3.00
N LEU A 29 -17.06 11.45 2.62
CA LEU A 29 -16.35 12.74 2.55
C LEU A 29 -16.04 13.18 1.12
N VAL A 30 -15.96 12.24 0.17
CA VAL A 30 -15.70 12.50 -1.24
C VAL A 30 -17.01 12.35 -2.00
N GLY A 31 -17.69 13.48 -2.24
CA GLY A 31 -18.92 13.52 -3.01
C GLY A 31 -18.75 13.07 -4.47
N PRO A 32 -19.85 13.00 -5.25
CA PRO A 32 -19.83 12.49 -6.63
C PRO A 32 -18.95 13.30 -7.59
N GLU A 33 -18.74 14.59 -7.30
CA GLU A 33 -17.84 15.51 -8.03
C GLU A 33 -16.35 15.26 -7.71
N GLY A 34 -16.05 14.41 -6.72
CA GLY A 34 -14.69 14.16 -6.24
C GLY A 34 -14.16 15.27 -5.31
N VAL A 35 -12.83 15.31 -5.17
CA VAL A 35 -12.11 16.28 -4.33
C VAL A 35 -11.65 17.47 -5.17
N GLY A 36 -12.21 18.65 -4.89
CA GLY A 36 -11.95 19.87 -5.68
C GLY A 36 -10.60 20.56 -5.43
N SER A 37 -9.78 20.07 -4.50
CA SER A 37 -8.45 20.65 -4.22
C SER A 37 -7.38 19.59 -4.01
N PHE A 38 -6.14 19.93 -4.35
CA PHE A 38 -4.97 19.06 -4.14
C PHE A 38 -4.81 18.64 -2.68
N GLY A 39 -4.99 19.58 -1.73
CA GLY A 39 -4.90 19.30 -0.30
C GLY A 39 -5.96 18.30 0.16
N ALA A 40 -7.19 18.42 -0.34
CA ALA A 40 -8.24 17.47 -0.04
C ALA A 40 -7.97 16.10 -0.66
N ALA A 41 -7.45 16.03 -1.89
CA ALA A 41 -7.03 14.79 -2.51
C ALA A 41 -5.88 14.11 -1.74
N LEU A 42 -4.90 14.89 -1.27
CA LEU A 42 -3.82 14.38 -0.43
C LEU A 42 -4.37 13.82 0.88
N ALA A 43 -5.22 14.58 1.59
CA ALA A 43 -5.71 14.22 2.91
C ALA A 43 -6.73 13.07 2.90
N LEU A 44 -7.63 13.03 1.92
CA LEU A 44 -8.77 12.10 1.89
C LEU A 44 -8.53 10.86 1.03
N VAL A 45 -7.57 10.91 0.09
CA VAL A 45 -7.31 9.80 -0.84
C VAL A 45 -5.91 9.24 -0.63
N HIS A 46 -4.87 10.07 -0.78
CA HIS A 46 -3.50 9.56 -0.80
C HIS A 46 -2.95 9.21 0.59
N LEU A 47 -3.24 10.00 1.62
CA LEU A 47 -2.76 9.75 2.99
C LEU A 47 -3.41 8.49 3.60
N PRO A 48 -4.73 8.26 3.48
CA PRO A 48 -5.33 7.02 3.95
C PRO A 48 -4.82 5.81 3.17
N ASN A 49 -4.65 5.94 1.84
CA ASN A 49 -4.11 4.87 1.02
C ASN A 49 -2.65 4.54 1.40
N LEU A 50 -1.85 5.55 1.74
CA LEU A 50 -0.50 5.38 2.28
C LEU A 50 -0.53 4.53 3.55
N VAL A 51 -1.45 4.80 4.48
CA VAL A 51 -1.60 4.00 5.71
C VAL A 51 -1.95 2.55 5.38
N CYS A 52 -2.88 2.31 4.45
CA CYS A 52 -3.24 0.95 4.00
C CYS A 52 -2.01 0.19 3.47
N VAL A 53 -1.22 0.84 2.59
CA VAL A 53 0.02 0.26 2.04
C VAL A 53 1.03 -0.03 3.15
N VAL A 54 1.28 0.92 4.07
CA VAL A 54 2.20 0.74 5.21
C VAL A 54 1.81 -0.48 6.04
N LEU A 55 0.54 -0.58 6.43
CA LEU A 55 0.03 -1.67 7.27
C LEU A 55 0.13 -3.02 6.57
N ALA A 56 -0.23 -3.09 5.28
CA ALA A 56 -0.14 -4.30 4.49
C ALA A 56 1.31 -4.77 4.33
N THR A 57 2.23 -3.86 3.99
CA THR A 57 3.67 -4.17 3.88
C THR A 57 4.23 -4.64 5.20
N TRP A 58 3.94 -3.92 6.29
CA TRP A 58 4.42 -4.25 7.63
C TRP A 58 3.91 -5.63 8.08
N ALA A 59 2.62 -5.90 7.94
CA ALA A 59 2.03 -7.18 8.33
C ALA A 59 2.62 -8.36 7.53
N ALA A 60 2.81 -8.19 6.21
CA ALA A 60 3.44 -9.20 5.37
C ALA A 60 4.92 -9.44 5.77
N ALA A 61 5.67 -8.39 6.06
CA ALA A 61 7.05 -8.45 6.54
C ALA A 61 7.16 -9.20 7.90
N ARG A 62 6.24 -8.94 8.82
CA ARG A 62 6.20 -9.55 10.17
C ARG A 62 5.99 -11.06 10.14
N VAL A 63 5.25 -11.57 9.17
CA VAL A 63 4.93 -13.01 9.04
C VAL A 63 6.00 -13.78 8.26
N HIS A 64 6.96 -13.08 7.63
CA HIS A 64 8.07 -13.69 6.92
C HIS A 64 9.07 -14.36 7.88
N PRO A 65 9.20 -15.70 7.90
CA PRO A 65 10.01 -16.39 8.89
C PRO A 65 11.52 -16.27 8.63
N GLN A 66 12.32 -16.36 9.69
CA GLN A 66 13.76 -16.65 9.60
C GLN A 66 13.97 -18.08 9.08
N PRO A 67 15.06 -18.40 8.35
CA PRO A 67 16.23 -17.59 7.98
C PRO A 67 16.05 -16.76 6.69
N TRP A 68 14.89 -16.85 6.03
CA TRP A 68 14.70 -16.21 4.72
C TRP A 68 14.70 -14.67 4.76
N ARG A 69 14.59 -14.07 5.94
CA ARG A 69 14.76 -12.63 6.17
C ARG A 69 16.17 -12.12 5.84
N ASP A 70 17.18 -12.99 5.93
CA ASP A 70 18.58 -12.60 5.69
C ASP A 70 18.88 -12.39 4.20
N LEU A 71 17.97 -12.83 3.31
CA LEU A 71 18.01 -12.54 1.89
C LEU A 71 17.17 -11.27 1.62
N PRO A 72 17.80 -10.09 1.46
CA PRO A 72 17.08 -8.81 1.41
C PRO A 72 16.06 -8.77 0.26
N VAL A 73 16.41 -9.32 -0.90
CA VAL A 73 15.52 -9.38 -2.07
C VAL A 73 14.27 -10.21 -1.76
N ARG A 74 14.42 -11.35 -1.08
CA ARG A 74 13.28 -12.24 -0.78
C ARG A 74 12.37 -11.62 0.27
N HIS A 75 12.93 -10.90 1.24
CA HIS A 75 12.15 -10.17 2.23
C HIS A 75 11.39 -8.99 1.62
N LEU A 76 12.03 -8.23 0.71
CA LEU A 76 11.35 -7.18 -0.06
C LEU A 76 10.20 -7.74 -0.88
N LEU A 77 10.40 -8.87 -1.58
CA LEU A 77 9.32 -9.53 -2.33
C LEU A 77 8.20 -10.07 -1.42
N ALA A 78 8.53 -10.52 -0.21
CA ALA A 78 7.52 -10.96 0.74
C ALA A 78 6.62 -9.80 1.20
N ALA A 79 7.22 -8.62 1.43
CA ALA A 79 6.56 -7.46 2.00
C ALA A 79 5.85 -6.57 0.95
N CYS A 80 6.48 -6.32 -0.19
CA CYS A 80 6.04 -5.30 -1.15
C CYS A 80 5.26 -5.86 -2.33
N ALA A 81 5.29 -7.19 -2.57
CA ALA A 81 4.64 -7.76 -3.74
C ALA A 81 3.12 -7.53 -3.78
N VAL A 82 2.45 -7.57 -2.62
CA VAL A 82 0.99 -7.36 -2.55
C VAL A 82 0.61 -5.91 -2.88
N PRO A 83 1.17 -4.88 -2.20
CA PRO A 83 0.90 -3.50 -2.59
C PRO A 83 1.27 -3.19 -4.04
N ALA A 84 2.39 -3.74 -4.53
CA ALA A 84 2.80 -3.55 -5.92
C ALA A 84 1.81 -4.19 -6.91
N ALA A 85 1.33 -5.40 -6.62
CA ALA A 85 0.31 -6.06 -7.44
C ALA A 85 -1.02 -5.29 -7.42
N ALA A 86 -1.44 -4.78 -6.26
CA ALA A 86 -2.62 -3.93 -6.14
C ALA A 86 -2.48 -2.63 -6.97
N GLN A 87 -1.30 -1.99 -6.95
CA GLN A 87 -1.01 -0.82 -7.78
C GLN A 87 -1.09 -1.15 -9.28
N VAL A 88 -0.53 -2.29 -9.70
CA VAL A 88 -0.59 -2.74 -11.10
C VAL A 88 -2.05 -2.99 -11.52
N LEU A 89 -2.82 -3.65 -10.66
CA LEU A 89 -4.24 -3.90 -10.91
C LEU A 89 -5.02 -2.57 -11.03
N LEU A 90 -4.78 -1.62 -10.13
CA LEU A 90 -5.40 -0.30 -10.18
C LEU A 90 -5.11 0.42 -11.50
N LEU A 91 -3.86 0.42 -11.94
CA LEU A 91 -3.46 1.04 -13.22
C LEU A 91 -4.06 0.33 -14.43
N ALA A 92 -4.17 -1.00 -14.38
CA ALA A 92 -4.83 -1.78 -15.43
C ALA A 92 -6.34 -1.49 -15.52
N LEU A 93 -7.00 -1.28 -14.37
CA LEU A 93 -8.42 -0.94 -14.31
C LEU A 93 -8.71 0.54 -14.62
N ARG A 94 -7.73 1.42 -14.40
CA ARG A 94 -7.84 2.86 -14.67
C ARG A 94 -6.72 3.33 -15.63
N PRO A 95 -6.81 2.98 -16.91
CA PRO A 95 -5.77 3.31 -17.88
C PRO A 95 -5.58 4.83 -18.09
N SER A 96 -6.58 5.65 -17.75
CA SER A 96 -6.45 7.12 -17.74
C SER A 96 -5.41 7.65 -16.75
N VAL A 97 -4.98 6.84 -15.76
CA VAL A 97 -3.95 7.17 -14.77
C VAL A 97 -2.55 6.70 -15.24
N LEU A 98 -2.44 6.04 -16.39
CA LEU A 98 -1.16 5.57 -16.94
C LEU A 98 -0.32 6.66 -17.62
N ASP A 99 -0.80 7.90 -17.68
CA ASP A 99 -0.01 9.00 -18.24
C ASP A 99 1.25 9.24 -17.39
N PRO A 100 2.46 8.92 -17.90
CA PRO A 100 3.70 9.09 -17.15
C PRO A 100 4.05 10.56 -16.91
N ALA A 101 3.49 11.48 -17.68
CA ALA A 101 3.60 12.92 -17.43
C ALA A 101 2.54 13.42 -16.42
N GLY A 102 1.56 12.58 -16.08
CA GLY A 102 0.45 12.90 -15.20
C GLY A 102 0.83 12.89 -13.72
N ALA A 103 0.42 13.92 -12.99
CA ALA A 103 0.65 14.03 -11.54
C ALA A 103 0.01 12.87 -10.75
N ALA A 104 -1.14 12.35 -11.21
CA ALA A 104 -1.84 11.25 -10.57
C ALA A 104 -1.02 9.95 -10.54
N PHE A 105 -0.30 9.65 -11.64
CA PHE A 105 0.61 8.50 -11.72
C PHE A 105 1.71 8.60 -10.66
N TRP A 106 2.40 9.74 -10.63
CA TRP A 106 3.50 9.98 -9.69
C TRP A 106 3.04 10.00 -8.23
N MET A 107 1.88 10.58 -7.93
CA MET A 107 1.33 10.55 -6.57
C MET A 107 1.04 9.11 -6.12
N SER A 108 0.47 8.28 -6.99
CA SER A 108 0.23 6.87 -6.69
C SER A 108 1.54 6.11 -6.48
N ALA A 109 2.55 6.35 -7.32
CA ALA A 109 3.87 5.75 -7.18
C ALA A 109 4.57 6.17 -5.87
N VAL A 110 4.48 7.44 -5.49
CA VAL A 110 5.03 7.97 -4.22
C VAL A 110 4.32 7.31 -3.04
N VAL A 111 3.00 7.16 -3.09
CA VAL A 111 2.25 6.48 -2.03
C VAL A 111 2.67 5.01 -1.89
N LEU A 112 2.83 4.29 -3.02
CA LEU A 112 3.29 2.91 -3.00
C LEU A 112 4.72 2.81 -2.42
N LEU A 113 5.66 3.57 -2.97
CA LEU A 113 7.08 3.49 -2.59
C LEU A 113 7.29 3.96 -1.15
N GLY A 114 6.68 5.08 -0.78
CA GLY A 114 6.71 5.62 0.57
C GLY A 114 6.07 4.66 1.57
N GLY A 115 4.92 4.08 1.24
CA GLY A 115 4.23 3.14 2.12
C GLY A 115 5.03 1.85 2.33
N CYS A 116 5.60 1.31 1.26
CA CYS A 116 6.47 0.14 1.35
C CYS A 116 7.72 0.43 2.19
N ALA A 117 8.37 1.57 1.96
CA ALA A 117 9.57 1.96 2.70
C ALA A 117 9.30 2.13 4.20
N VAL A 118 8.21 2.82 4.55
CA VAL A 118 7.80 3.02 5.94
C VAL A 118 7.37 1.70 6.60
N GLY A 119 6.62 0.84 5.90
CA GLY A 119 6.22 -0.47 6.43
C GLY A 119 7.42 -1.37 6.73
N LEU A 120 8.43 -1.37 5.87
CA LEU A 120 9.70 -2.07 6.10
C LEU A 120 10.51 -1.45 7.25
N LEU A 121 10.53 -0.12 7.36
CA LEU A 121 11.18 0.58 8.45
C LEU A 121 10.52 0.24 9.80
N LEU A 122 9.20 0.18 9.86
CA LEU A 122 8.46 -0.25 11.05
C LEU A 122 8.76 -1.70 11.43
N ASP A 123 8.89 -2.60 10.45
CA ASP A 123 9.30 -3.99 10.73
C ASP A 123 10.67 -4.04 11.39
N ARG A 124 11.61 -3.20 10.94
CA ARG A 124 12.95 -3.07 11.54
C ARG A 124 12.93 -2.45 12.93
N LEU A 125 12.18 -1.36 13.14
CA LEU A 125 12.13 -0.63 14.41
C LEU A 125 11.51 -1.46 15.53
N VAL A 126 10.36 -2.09 15.27
CA VAL A 126 9.67 -2.94 16.24
C VAL A 126 10.50 -4.17 16.61
N TRP A 127 11.44 -4.57 15.76
CA TRP A 127 12.37 -5.67 16.05
C TRP A 127 13.50 -5.29 17.02
N THR A 128 13.80 -4.01 17.18
CA THR A 128 14.88 -3.52 18.05
C THR A 128 14.44 -3.18 19.48
N SER A 129 13.13 -3.27 19.76
CA SER A 129 12.54 -3.16 21.11
C SER A 129 12.14 -4.53 21.62
#